data_AF-A0A7C2Y5M4-F1
#
_entry.id   AF-A0A7C2Y5M4-F1
#
_cell.length_a   1.000
_cell.length_b   1.000
_cell.length_c   1.000
_cell.angle_alpha   90.00
_cell.angle_beta   90.00
_cell.angle_gamma   90.00
#
_symmetry.space_group_name_H-M   'P 1'
#
loop_
_entity.id
_entity.type
_entity.pdbx_description
1 polymer ?
#
loop_
_entity_poly.entity_id
_entity_poly.type
_entity_poly.pdbx_seq_one_letter_code
_entity_poly.pdbx_strand_id
1 'polypeptide(L)' 'MQGQKVTTLVRSHQTAGAHKIIWDGKDEFGRPVASGVHLYQLKAGDPSTSSGQRFVAVKKMLVLR' A
#
# COMPACT_ATOMS: atom_id res chain seq x y z
N MET A 1 14.39 6.82 -12.24
CA MET A 1 13.09 7.53 -12.12
C MET A 1 12.59 7.35 -10.70
N GLN A 2 12.32 8.43 -9.97
CA GLN A 2 11.81 8.33 -8.60
C GLN A 2 10.28 8.29 -8.66
N GLY A 3 9.68 7.29 -8.01
CA GLY A 3 8.23 7.26 -7.82
C GLY A 3 7.80 8.30 -6.78
N GLN A 4 6.61 8.87 -6.94
CA GLN A 4 6.02 9.76 -5.95
C GLN A 4 5.12 8.96 -5.00
N LYS A 5 5.30 9.14 -3.70
CA LYS A 5 4.37 8.59 -2.70
C LYS A 5 3.02 9.30 -2.87
N VAL A 6 1.96 8.52 -3.07
CA VAL A 6 0.60 9.04 -3.27
C VAL A 6 -0.18 9.11 -1.96
N THR A 7 -0.26 7.99 -1.26
CA THR A 7 -0.96 7.90 0.04
C THR A 7 -0.48 6.68 0.82
N THR A 8 -0.85 6.60 2.10
CA THR A 8 -0.65 5.41 2.94
C THR A 8 -2.01 4.84 3.30
N LEU A 9 -2.34 3.66 2.77
CA LEU A 9 -3.67 3.06 2.97
C LEU A 9 -3.84 2.41 4.35
N VAL A 10 -2.76 1.84 4.89
CA VAL A 10 -2.74 1.19 6.22
C VAL A 10 -1.43 1.55 6.91
N ARG A 11 -1.53 2.00 8.16
CA ARG A 11 -0.39 2.30 9.03
C ARG A 11 -0.62 1.78 10.46
N SER A 12 -1.13 0.55 10.55
CA SER A 12 -1.41 -0.14 11.81
C SER A 12 -0.88 -1.56 11.78
N HIS A 13 -0.64 -2.12 12.97
CA HIS A 13 -0.43 -3.55 13.11
C HIS A 13 -1.75 -4.29 12.82
N GLN A 14 -1.69 -5.31 11.97
CA GLN A 14 -2.81 -6.18 11.65
C GLN A 14 -2.46 -7.59 12.11
N THR A 15 -3.39 -8.24 12.80
CA THR A 15 -3.23 -9.66 13.19
C THR A 15 -3.17 -10.54 11.95
N ALA A 16 -2.60 -11.74 12.09
CA ALA A 16 -2.58 -12.73 11.03
C ALA A 16 -4.00 -13.06 10.57
N GLY A 17 -4.24 -13.03 9.25
CA GLY A 17 -5.55 -13.25 8.66
C GLY A 17 -5.73 -12.55 7.32
N ALA A 18 -6.91 -12.68 6.74
CA ALA A 18 -7.28 -11.98 5.51
C ALA A 18 -7.76 -10.56 5.80
N HIS A 19 -7.23 -9.59 5.05
CA HIS A 19 -7.59 -8.17 5.18
C HIS A 19 -7.95 -7.61 3.80
N LYS A 20 -8.97 -6.74 3.74
CA LYS A 20 -9.40 -6.06 2.51
C LYS A 20 -9.26 -4.57 2.68
N ILE A 21 -8.51 -3.94 1.79
CA ILE A 21 -8.29 -2.49 1.75
C ILE A 21 -8.70 -1.98 0.38
N ILE A 22 -9.48 -0.90 0.34
CA ILE A 22 -9.93 -0.25 -0.88
C ILE A 22 -9.33 1.15 -0.89
N TRP A 23 -8.64 1.50 -1.97
CA TRP A 23 -8.20 2.86 -2.20
C TRP A 23 -9.26 3.60 -3.03
N ASP A 24 -9.58 4.83 -2.64
CA ASP A 24 -10.58 5.68 -3.27
C ASP A 24 -10.02 6.54 -4.42
N GLY A 25 -8.75 6.35 -4.78
CA GLY A 25 -8.10 7.12 -5.84
C GLY A 25 -7.72 8.55 -5.43
N LYS A 26 -7.62 8.83 -4.13
CA LYS A 26 -7.15 10.13 -3.61
C LYS A 26 -5.75 10.06 -3.01
N ASP A 27 -5.03 11.17 -3.09
CA ASP A 27 -3.76 11.34 -2.39
C ASP A 27 -3.94 11.60 -0.88
N GLU A 28 -2.85 11.79 -0.16
CA GLU A 28 -2.87 12.09 1.27
C GLU A 28 -3.55 13.42 1.65
N PHE A 29 -3.82 14.29 0.68
CA PHE A 29 -4.52 15.57 0.85
C PHE A 29 -5.99 15.49 0.41
N GLY A 30 -6.49 14.30 0.08
CA GLY A 30 -7.85 14.10 -0.39
C GLY A 30 -8.08 14.55 -1.84
N ARG A 31 -7.02 14.80 -2.61
CA ARG A 31 -7.12 15.22 -4.02
C ARG A 31 -7.17 14.00 -4.93
N PRO A 32 -8.03 13.99 -5.96
CA PRO A 32 -8.07 12.92 -6.95
C PRO A 32 -6.73 12.77 -7.70
N VAL A 33 -6.21 11.56 -7.81
CA VAL A 33 -4.96 11.25 -8.55
C VAL A 33 -5.22 11.00 -10.02
N ALA A 34 -4.31 11.27 -10.96
CA ALA A 34 -4.55 11.02 -12.39
C ALA A 34 -4.98 9.56 -12.70
N SER A 35 -5.71 9.36 -13.80
CA SER A 35 -6.02 7.99 -14.26
C SER A 35 -4.74 7.31 -14.74
N GLY A 36 -4.64 5.99 -14.59
CA GLY A 36 -3.50 5.21 -15.04
C GLY A 36 -2.95 4.23 -14.00
N VAL A 37 -1.76 3.72 -14.29
CA VAL A 37 -1.11 2.68 -13.48
C VAL A 37 -0.44 3.29 -12.26
N HIS A 38 -0.85 2.82 -11.10
CA HIS A 38 -0.26 3.10 -9.80
C HIS A 38 0.42 1.85 -9.25
N LEU A 39 1.43 2.03 -8.41
CA LEU A 39 2.07 0.94 -7.69
C LEU A 39 1.69 1.02 -6.22
N TYR A 40 1.33 -0.11 -5.64
CA TYR A 40 1.25 -0.24 -4.19
C TYR A 40 2.33 -1.19 -3.68
N GLN A 41 2.83 -0.91 -2.48
CA GLN A 41 3.80 -1.74 -1.78
C GLN A 41 3.19 -2.25 -0.48
N LEU A 42 3.08 -3.56 -0.34
CA LEU A 42 2.70 -4.23 0.89
C LEU A 42 3.96 -4.63 1.64
N LYS A 43 4.11 -4.17 2.89
CA LYS A 43 5.14 -4.59 3.82
C LYS A 43 4.47 -5.32 4.97
N ALA A 44 4.88 -6.54 5.25
CA ALA A 44 4.36 -7.34 6.36
C ALA A 44 5.49 -8.05 7.09
N GLY A 45 5.22 -8.43 8.34
CA GLY A 45 6.22 -9.02 9.24
C GLY A 45 7.00 -7.96 10.01
N ASP A 46 7.30 -8.28 11.26
CA ASP A 46 8.04 -7.41 12.18
C ASP A 46 9.44 -8.01 12.41
N PRO A 47 10.52 -7.29 12.04
CA PRO A 47 11.89 -7.75 12.27
C PRO A 47 12.22 -8.05 13.73
N SER A 48 11.47 -7.50 14.69
CA SER A 48 11.63 -7.73 16.13
C SER A 48 10.96 -9.01 16.62
N THR A 49 10.10 -9.64 15.80
CA THR A 49 9.50 -10.93 16.14
C THR A 49 10.47 -12.07 15.84
N SER A 50 10.41 -13.15 16.63
CA SER A 50 11.33 -14.29 16.57
C SER A 50 11.38 -15.01 15.21
N SER A 51 10.41 -14.78 14.32
CA SER A 51 10.45 -15.30 12.95
C SER A 51 11.41 -14.54 12.04
N GLY A 52 11.75 -13.29 12.36
CA GLY A 52 12.65 -12.42 11.57
C GLY A 52 12.17 -12.14 10.13
N GLN A 53 10.96 -12.57 9.77
CA GLN A 53 10.50 -12.55 8.39
C GLN A 53 10.01 -11.15 8.02
N ARG A 54 10.64 -10.58 6.99
CA ARG A 54 10.18 -9.36 6.33
C ARG A 54 9.64 -9.71 4.95
N PHE A 55 8.36 -9.47 4.74
CA PHE A 55 7.71 -9.62 3.45
C PHE A 55 7.54 -8.25 2.78
N VAL A 56 7.94 -8.15 1.52
CA VAL A 56 7.69 -6.98 0.68
C VAL A 56 7.17 -7.44 -0.68
N ALA A 57 5.98 -6.98 -1.06
CA ALA A 57 5.44 -7.20 -2.39
C ALA A 57 5.02 -5.87 -3.02
N VAL A 58 5.24 -5.75 -4.32
CA VAL A 58 4.79 -4.60 -5.11
C VAL A 58 3.86 -5.11 -6.19
N LYS A 59 2.69 -4.50 -6.34
CA LYS A 59 1.78 -4.78 -7.46
C LYS A 59 1.26 -3.50 -8.09
N LYS A 60 0.84 -3.64 -9.34
CA LYS A 60 0.19 -2.60 -10.13
C LYS A 60 -1.28 -2.52 -9.76
N MET A 61 -1.82 -1.31 -9.76
CA MET A 61 -3.23 -0.99 -9.64
C MET A 61 -3.60 -0.03 -10.77
N LEU A 62 -4.78 -0.20 -11.35
CA LEU A 62 -5.27 0.68 -12.40
C LEU A 62 -6.36 1.57 -11.82
N VAL A 63 -6.18 2.89 -11.94
CA VAL A 63 -7.24 3.86 -11.64
C VAL A 63 -7.84 4.27 -12.98
N LEU A 64 -9.14 4.01 -13.13
CA LEU A 64 -9.95 4.46 -14.25
C LEU A 64 -10.92 5.53 -13.75
N ARG A 65 -11.17 6.53 -14.59
CA ARG A 65 -12.24 7.51 -14.43
C ARG A 65 -13.21 7.37 -15.58
#